data_AF-A0A3D4WXY5-F1
#
_entry.id   AF-A0A3D4WXY5-F1
#
_cell.length_a   1.000
_cell.length_b   1.000
_cell.length_c   1.000
_cell.angle_alpha   90.00
_cell.angle_beta   90.00
_cell.angle_gamma   90.00
#
_symmetry.space_group_name_H-M   'P 1'
#
loop_
_entity.id
_entity.type
_entity.pdbx_description
1 polymer ?
#
loop_
_entity_poly.entity_id
_entity_poly.type
_entity_poly.pdbx_seq_one_letter_code
_entity_poly.pdbx_strand_id
1 'polypeptide(L)'
;MMSTDTFAWDQISRLFAGEVVAGLSLLGDDPMVGLTERRPILLLETSDTMLVRDPATDRTYELQVELLARQGFRRLTPETAVPEPLPGWTLRPRSGQLELTDQHGNPWVTADITPDGDWLAAASEGQVVVLYGACLGVCPPGGVPLSQYGPPQRAAELRFARRQGFVAAATVAWEGQR
;
A
#
# COMPACT_ATOMS: atom_id res chain seq x y z
N MET A 1 -25.85 25.12 -14.00
CA MET A 1 -24.89 24.21 -14.64
C MET A 1 -24.08 23.58 -13.51
N MET A 2 -24.59 22.51 -12.91
CA MET A 2 -23.98 21.84 -11.76
C MET A 2 -23.21 20.63 -12.26
N SER A 3 -21.96 20.52 -11.80
CA SER A 3 -21.02 19.43 -12.07
C SER A 3 -21.63 18.10 -11.64
N THR A 4 -21.85 17.20 -12.59
CA THR A 4 -22.40 15.85 -12.38
C THR A 4 -21.34 14.81 -11.99
N ASP A 5 -20.06 15.19 -11.95
CA ASP A 5 -18.97 14.22 -11.75
C ASP A 5 -18.68 13.89 -10.28
N THR A 6 -19.02 14.75 -9.32
CA THR A 6 -18.68 14.50 -7.91
C THR A 6 -19.58 13.45 -7.25
N PHE A 7 -20.81 13.26 -7.74
CA PHE A 7 -21.86 12.51 -7.02
C PHE A 7 -21.76 10.99 -7.17
N ALA A 8 -21.19 10.47 -8.27
CA ALA A 8 -21.05 9.03 -8.50
C ALA A 8 -19.89 8.41 -7.68
N TRP A 9 -18.86 9.20 -7.38
CA TRP A 9 -17.64 8.69 -6.76
C TRP A 9 -17.73 8.53 -5.24
N ASP A 10 -18.46 9.40 -4.54
CA ASP A 10 -18.67 9.28 -3.09
C ASP A 10 -19.46 8.02 -2.72
N GLN A 11 -20.32 7.53 -3.62
CA GLN A 11 -21.04 6.27 -3.42
C GLN A 11 -20.15 5.05 -3.63
N ILE A 12 -19.16 5.13 -4.53
CA ILE A 12 -18.17 4.08 -4.76
C ILE A 12 -17.25 3.94 -3.53
N SER A 13 -16.85 5.05 -2.90
CA SER A 13 -16.05 5.04 -1.65
C SER A 13 -16.72 4.25 -0.50
N ARG A 14 -18.07 4.19 -0.48
CA ARG A 14 -18.82 3.42 0.53
C ARG A 14 -18.87 1.92 0.25
N LEU A 15 -18.66 1.47 -0.99
CA LEU A 15 -18.65 0.04 -1.33
C LEU A 15 -17.38 -0.67 -0.80
N PHE A 16 -16.26 0.05 -0.66
CA PHE A 16 -14.97 -0.53 -0.26
C PHE A 16 -14.68 -0.47 1.24
N ALA A 17 -15.42 0.34 2.00
CA ALA A 17 -15.23 0.45 3.45
C ALA A 17 -15.65 -0.81 4.25
N GLY A 18 -16.12 -1.87 3.57
CA GLY A 18 -16.73 -3.04 4.19
C GLY A 18 -16.08 -4.39 3.87
N GLU A 19 -15.06 -4.46 3.02
CA GLU A 19 -14.36 -5.72 2.74
C GLU A 19 -12.88 -5.61 3.11
N VAL A 20 -12.50 -6.41 4.10
CA VAL A 20 -11.10 -6.62 4.48
C VAL A 20 -10.40 -7.27 3.31
N VAL A 21 -9.64 -6.49 2.53
CA VAL A 21 -8.77 -7.04 1.49
C VAL A 21 -7.52 -7.54 2.20
N ALA A 22 -7.32 -8.86 2.20
CA ALA A 22 -6.06 -9.45 2.66
C ALA A 22 -4.97 -9.08 1.66
N GLY A 23 -4.12 -8.12 2.02
CA GLY A 23 -2.90 -7.82 1.28
C GLY A 23 -1.79 -8.77 1.72
N LEU A 24 -1.03 -9.33 0.79
CA LEU A 24 0.18 -10.06 1.12
C LEU A 24 1.26 -9.05 1.50
N SER A 25 1.98 -9.30 2.59
CA SER A 25 2.93 -8.34 3.14
C SER A 25 4.38 -8.82 3.16
N LEU A 26 5.29 -7.88 2.90
CA LEU A 26 6.72 -8.04 3.14
C LEU A 26 7.19 -6.86 4.02
N LEU A 27 7.99 -7.17 5.04
CA LEU A 27 8.74 -6.15 5.78
C LEU A 27 9.87 -5.68 4.86
N GLY A 28 10.05 -4.37 4.70
CA GLY A 28 10.92 -3.79 3.67
C GLY A 28 12.37 -4.25 3.67
N ASP A 29 12.63 -5.40 3.05
CA ASP A 29 13.95 -5.97 2.80
C ASP A 29 14.54 -5.50 1.46
N ASP A 30 13.82 -4.65 0.73
CA ASP A 30 14.23 -4.19 -0.59
C ASP A 30 15.03 -2.87 -0.49
N PRO A 31 16.35 -2.87 -0.78
CA PRO A 31 17.15 -1.65 -0.83
C PRO A 31 16.67 -0.65 -1.91
N MET A 32 15.75 -1.04 -2.79
CA MET A 32 15.21 -0.24 -3.90
C MET A 32 13.85 0.42 -3.65
N VAL A 33 13.29 0.38 -2.43
CA VAL A 33 12.13 1.25 -2.08
C VAL A 33 12.51 2.74 -2.26
N GLY A 34 13.80 3.06 -2.43
CA GLY A 34 14.28 4.40 -2.78
C GLY A 34 14.20 5.38 -1.61
N LEU A 35 13.89 4.86 -0.41
CA LEU A 35 13.92 5.59 0.83
C LEU A 35 15.33 5.35 1.41
N THR A 36 16.18 6.35 1.30
CA THR A 36 17.59 6.30 1.75
C THR A 36 17.75 6.21 3.27
N GLU A 37 16.65 6.26 4.02
CA GLU A 37 16.61 6.18 5.48
C GLU A 37 16.13 4.79 5.93
N ARG A 38 16.69 4.28 7.04
CA ARG A 38 16.16 3.11 7.75
C ARG A 38 14.79 3.45 8.35
N ARG A 39 13.74 3.38 7.54
CA ARG A 39 12.36 3.46 8.01
C ARG A 39 11.74 2.07 7.97
N PRO A 40 10.88 1.72 8.93
CA PRO A 40 10.08 0.52 8.84
C PRO A 40 9.10 0.68 7.67
N ILE A 41 9.18 -0.24 6.71
CA ILE A 41 8.34 -0.25 5.52
C ILE A 41 7.47 -1.50 5.57
N LEU A 42 6.19 -1.33 5.28
CA LEU A 42 5.24 -2.41 5.05
C LEU A 42 4.77 -2.33 3.60
N LEU A 43 5.04 -3.38 2.83
CA LEU A 43 4.41 -3.58 1.52
C LEU A 43 3.10 -4.35 1.73
N LEU A 44 2.02 -3.92 1.08
CA LEU A 44 0.71 -4.57 1.07
C LEU A 44 0.29 -4.78 -0.38
N GLU A 45 0.49 -5.99 -0.89
CA GLU A 45 0.17 -6.35 -2.27
C GLU A 45 -1.22 -6.96 -2.36
N THR A 46 -2.03 -6.50 -3.31
CA THR A 46 -3.39 -7.02 -3.51
C THR A 46 -3.36 -8.38 -4.21
N SER A 47 -4.17 -9.33 -3.75
CA SER A 47 -4.32 -10.65 -4.43
C SER A 47 -5.06 -10.52 -5.76
N ASP A 48 -6.03 -9.59 -5.80
CA ASP A 48 -6.92 -9.37 -6.94
C ASP A 48 -6.81 -7.91 -7.38
N THR A 49 -6.08 -7.69 -8.47
CA THR A 49 -5.92 -6.35 -9.06
C THR A 49 -7.16 -5.98 -9.85
N MET A 50 -7.77 -4.84 -9.54
CA MET A 50 -8.92 -4.33 -10.29
C MET A 50 -8.50 -3.15 -11.17
N LEU A 51 -8.29 -3.43 -12.44
CA LEU A 51 -7.95 -2.41 -13.43
C LEU A 51 -9.22 -1.82 -14.06
N VAL A 52 -9.33 -0.50 -14.02
CA VAL A 52 -10.40 0.26 -14.66
C VAL A 52 -9.80 1.10 -15.78
N ARG A 53 -10.40 1.00 -16.96
CA ARG A 53 -10.06 1.84 -18.11
C ARG A 53 -11.06 2.99 -18.19
N ASP A 54 -10.56 4.22 -18.11
CA ASP A 54 -11.36 5.40 -18.38
C ASP A 54 -11.49 5.60 -19.91
N PRO A 55 -12.71 5.50 -20.46
CA PRO A 55 -12.92 5.62 -21.90
C PRO A 55 -12.70 7.03 -22.44
N ALA A 56 -12.74 8.07 -21.59
CA ALA A 56 -12.54 9.46 -22.02
C ALA A 56 -11.05 9.81 -22.16
N THR A 57 -10.20 9.25 -21.30
CA THR A 57 -8.75 9.53 -21.30
C THR A 57 -7.90 8.38 -21.83
N ASP A 58 -8.52 7.23 -22.09
CA ASP A 58 -7.89 5.96 -22.41
C ASP A 58 -6.87 5.46 -21.36
N ARG A 59 -6.94 6.02 -20.15
CA ARG A 59 -6.03 5.66 -19.06
C ARG A 59 -6.56 4.45 -18.32
N THR A 60 -5.65 3.56 -17.95
CA THR A 60 -5.92 2.45 -17.04
C THR A 60 -5.38 2.79 -15.66
N TYR A 61 -6.17 2.54 -14.62
CA TYR A 61 -5.76 2.70 -13.24
C TYR A 61 -6.20 1.51 -12.40
N GLU A 62 -5.46 1.25 -11.33
CA GLU A 62 -5.84 0.26 -10.32
C GLU A 62 -6.80 0.95 -9.34
N LEU A 63 -8.02 0.41 -9.20
CA LEU A 63 -9.11 1.11 -8.52
C LEU A 63 -8.83 1.33 -7.02
N GLN A 64 -8.20 0.38 -6.34
CA GLN A 64 -7.94 0.50 -4.90
C GLN A 64 -6.85 1.54 -4.60
N VAL A 65 -5.83 1.63 -5.45
CA VAL A 65 -4.81 2.69 -5.45
C VAL A 65 -5.44 4.05 -5.68
N GLU A 66 -6.40 4.17 -6.62
CA GLU A 66 -7.15 5.42 -6.82
C GLU A 66 -7.97 5.82 -5.60
N LEU A 67 -8.60 4.86 -4.93
CA LEU A 67 -9.37 5.12 -3.71
C LEU A 67 -8.46 5.59 -2.57
N LEU A 68 -7.34 4.92 -2.33
CA LEU A 68 -6.36 5.36 -1.34
C LEU A 68 -5.81 6.75 -1.67
N ALA A 69 -5.53 7.04 -2.95
CA ALA A 69 -5.05 8.35 -3.36
C ALA A 69 -6.05 9.46 -3.01
N ARG A 70 -7.36 9.19 -3.12
CA ARG A 70 -8.43 10.12 -2.71
C ARG A 70 -8.56 10.26 -1.20
N GLN A 71 -8.13 9.25 -0.43
CA GLN A 71 -8.03 9.30 1.03
C GLN A 71 -6.73 9.94 1.54
N GLY A 72 -5.90 10.47 0.64
CA GLY A 72 -4.70 11.22 0.98
C GLY A 72 -3.38 10.45 0.85
N PHE A 73 -3.41 9.17 0.48
CA PHE A 73 -2.18 8.48 0.06
C PHE A 73 -1.62 9.15 -1.20
N ARG A 74 -0.31 9.11 -1.39
CA ARG A 74 0.34 9.63 -2.59
C ARG A 74 0.65 8.49 -3.54
N ARG A 75 0.47 8.70 -4.84
CA ARG A 75 0.99 7.74 -5.82
C ARG A 75 2.51 7.79 -5.81
N LEU A 76 3.14 6.64 -5.59
CA LEU A 76 4.59 6.54 -5.52
C LEU A 76 5.16 6.32 -6.94
N THR A 77 5.58 7.39 -7.61
CA THR A 77 6.30 7.31 -8.89
C THR A 77 7.80 7.19 -8.67
N PRO A 78 8.63 6.87 -9.70
CA PRO A 78 10.09 6.87 -9.60
C PRO A 78 10.69 8.16 -9.01
N GLU A 79 10.05 9.31 -9.26
CA GLU A 79 10.49 10.65 -8.87
C GLU A 79 9.89 11.13 -7.54
N THR A 80 8.97 10.36 -6.95
CA THR A 80 8.26 10.75 -5.74
C THR A 80 9.11 10.45 -4.50
N ALA A 81 9.31 11.46 -3.65
CA ALA A 81 9.94 11.31 -2.34
C ALA A 81 9.06 10.52 -1.36
N VAL A 82 9.61 10.17 -0.19
CA VAL A 82 8.83 9.57 0.91
C VAL A 82 7.59 10.43 1.19
N PRO A 83 6.37 9.85 1.27
CA PRO A 83 5.18 10.62 1.62
C PRO A 83 5.27 11.22 3.02
N GLU A 84 4.72 12.42 3.20
CA GLU A 84 4.52 13.01 4.52
C GLU A 84 3.59 12.15 5.39
N PRO A 85 3.66 12.27 6.73
CA PRO A 85 2.71 11.63 7.63
C PRO A 85 1.27 11.97 7.27
N LEU A 86 0.43 10.95 7.09
CA LEU A 86 -0.98 11.08 6.79
C LEU A 86 -1.79 11.00 8.11
N PRO A 87 -2.36 12.13 8.60
CA PRO A 87 -3.04 12.13 9.89
C PRO A 87 -4.27 11.23 9.92
N GLY A 88 -4.54 10.63 11.07
CA GLY A 88 -5.70 9.76 11.30
C GLY A 88 -5.48 8.30 10.86
N TRP A 89 -4.55 8.03 9.94
CA TRP A 89 -4.22 6.66 9.55
C TRP A 89 -3.23 6.04 10.52
N THR A 90 -3.51 4.80 10.93
CA THR A 90 -2.69 4.08 11.90
C THR A 90 -2.45 2.64 11.47
N LEU A 91 -1.29 2.10 11.85
CA LEU A 91 -0.94 0.71 11.71
C LEU A 91 -0.74 0.13 13.12
N ARG A 92 -1.40 -0.99 13.41
CA ARG A 92 -1.33 -1.63 14.74
C ARG A 92 -1.16 -3.15 14.66
N PRO A 93 -0.50 -3.77 15.64
CA PRO A 93 -0.44 -5.21 15.74
C PRO A 93 -1.77 -5.77 16.26
N ARG A 94 -2.19 -6.92 15.71
CA ARG A 94 -3.38 -7.67 16.12
C ARG A 94 -3.11 -9.17 16.02
N SER A 95 -2.75 -9.81 17.12
CA SER A 95 -2.63 -11.29 17.27
C SER A 95 -2.09 -12.04 16.03
N GLY A 96 -0.84 -11.78 15.65
CA GLY A 96 -0.20 -12.42 14.49
C GLY A 96 -0.45 -11.71 13.15
N GLN A 97 -1.13 -10.56 13.18
CA GLN A 97 -1.43 -9.72 12.02
C GLN A 97 -0.98 -8.28 12.26
N LEU A 98 -0.88 -7.52 11.18
CA LEU A 98 -0.90 -6.06 11.19
C LEU A 98 -2.21 -5.56 10.59
N GLU A 99 -2.81 -4.56 11.20
CA GLU A 99 -4.05 -3.93 10.74
C GLU A 99 -3.80 -2.45 10.45
N LEU A 100 -4.09 -2.05 9.21
CA LEU A 100 -4.10 -0.65 8.77
C LEU A 100 -5.53 -0.11 8.94
N THR A 101 -5.69 0.97 9.69
CA THR A 101 -6.99 1.62 9.89
C THR A 101 -7.02 3.05 9.36
N ASP A 102 -8.18 3.46 8.86
CA ASP A 102 -8.42 4.81 8.38
C ASP A 102 -8.59 5.83 9.53
N GLN A 103 -8.77 7.10 9.18
CA GLN A 103 -9.01 8.22 10.11
C GLN A 103 -10.25 8.08 11.00
N HIS A 104 -11.14 7.14 10.71
CA HIS A 104 -12.34 6.83 11.49
C HIS A 104 -12.15 5.57 12.36
N GLY A 105 -10.96 4.95 12.31
CA GLY A 105 -10.65 3.71 13.01
C GLY A 105 -11.22 2.46 12.35
N ASN A 106 -11.72 2.56 11.10
CA ASN A 106 -12.19 1.40 10.36
C ASN A 106 -11.00 0.63 9.79
N PRO A 107 -11.00 -0.72 9.86
CA PRO A 107 -9.98 -1.52 9.20
C PRO A 107 -10.07 -1.35 7.70
N TRP A 108 -8.94 -0.99 7.08
CA TRP A 108 -8.78 -0.96 5.63
C TRP A 108 -8.20 -2.29 5.13
N VAL A 109 -7.11 -2.75 5.74
CA VAL A 109 -6.40 -3.99 5.39
C VAL A 109 -5.91 -4.69 6.65
N THR A 110 -6.01 -6.02 6.66
CA THR A 110 -5.28 -6.88 7.60
C THR A 110 -4.26 -7.70 6.84
N ALA A 111 -3.05 -7.81 7.37
CA ALA A 111 -1.97 -8.60 6.80
C ALA A 111 -1.50 -9.65 7.81
N ASP A 112 -1.46 -10.92 7.39
CA ASP A 112 -0.97 -12.04 8.19
C ASP A 112 0.56 -12.03 8.25
N ILE A 113 1.10 -11.19 9.14
CA ILE A 113 2.54 -11.05 9.34
C ILE A 113 2.88 -10.76 10.78
N THR A 114 3.98 -11.39 11.22
CA THR A 114 4.63 -11.07 12.49
C THR A 114 5.94 -10.33 12.19
N PRO A 115 6.03 -9.03 12.49
CA PRO A 115 7.26 -8.27 12.33
C PRO A 115 8.41 -8.86 13.15
N ASP A 116 9.63 -8.83 12.61
CA ASP A 116 10.82 -9.17 13.38
C ASP A 116 11.22 -8.03 14.34
N GLY A 117 12.20 -8.29 15.21
CA GLY A 117 12.65 -7.35 16.22
C GLY A 117 13.28 -6.07 15.64
N ASP A 118 13.96 -6.15 14.50
CA ASP A 118 14.63 -5.00 13.89
C ASP A 118 13.61 -4.05 13.26
N TRP A 119 12.58 -4.60 12.61
CA TRP A 119 11.47 -3.81 12.09
C TRP A 119 10.68 -3.14 13.22
N LEU A 120 10.39 -3.86 14.31
CA LEU A 120 9.71 -3.29 15.48
C LEU A 120 10.53 -2.19 16.15
N ALA A 121 11.84 -2.37 16.27
CA ALA A 121 12.74 -1.35 16.79
C ALA A 121 12.69 -0.07 15.93
N ALA A 122 12.66 -0.20 14.60
CA ALA A 122 12.49 0.94 13.70
C ALA A 122 11.08 1.57 13.83
N ALA A 123 10.03 0.77 13.98
CA ALA A 123 8.65 1.25 14.19
C ALA A 123 8.43 1.96 15.52
N SER A 124 9.28 1.72 16.52
CA SER A 124 9.23 2.38 17.84
C SER A 124 9.41 3.91 17.78
N GLU A 125 9.92 4.43 16.66
CA GLU A 125 9.98 5.86 16.33
C GLU A 125 8.59 6.47 16.06
N GLY A 126 7.55 5.63 15.94
CA GLY A 126 6.15 6.02 15.92
C GLY A 126 5.54 6.17 14.53
N GLN A 127 6.30 5.85 13.47
CA GLN A 127 5.83 5.98 12.09
C GLN A 127 6.28 4.79 11.23
N VAL A 128 5.42 4.37 10.31
CA VAL A 128 5.67 3.31 9.32
C VAL A 128 5.31 3.82 7.93
N VAL A 129 6.15 3.51 6.95
CA VAL A 129 5.82 3.77 5.54
C VAL A 129 5.06 2.58 5.00
N VAL A 130 3.81 2.78 4.59
CA VAL A 130 2.97 1.76 3.97
C VAL A 130 2.95 2.00 2.47
N LEU A 131 3.27 0.97 1.70
CA LEU A 131 3.05 0.90 0.26
C LEU A 131 1.93 -0.09 0.00
N TYR A 132 0.95 0.31 -0.79
CA TYR A 132 -0.19 -0.50 -1.18
C TYR A 132 -0.33 -0.53 -2.70
N GLY A 133 -0.62 -1.70 -3.27
CA GLY A 133 -0.88 -1.80 -4.70
C GLY A 133 -0.65 -3.18 -5.30
N ALA A 134 -0.62 -3.25 -6.62
CA ALA A 134 -0.34 -4.47 -7.36
C ALA A 134 1.13 -4.56 -7.78
N CYS A 135 1.67 -5.78 -7.88
CA CYS A 135 3.04 -6.05 -8.32
C CYS A 135 4.10 -5.29 -7.49
N LEU A 136 3.97 -5.30 -6.16
CA LEU A 136 4.92 -4.65 -5.25
C LEU A 136 6.18 -5.48 -5.04
N GLY A 137 6.20 -6.71 -5.55
CA GLY A 137 7.30 -7.63 -5.33
C GLY A 137 7.07 -8.57 -4.14
N VAL A 138 5.86 -8.60 -3.57
CA VAL A 138 5.59 -9.42 -2.37
C VAL A 138 5.37 -10.88 -2.78
N CYS A 139 4.74 -11.11 -3.92
CA CYS A 139 4.40 -12.45 -4.39
C CYS A 139 4.96 -12.73 -5.78
N PRO A 140 5.51 -13.95 -6.00
CA PRO A 140 5.94 -14.33 -7.33
C PRO A 140 4.76 -14.27 -8.31
N PRO A 141 4.98 -13.77 -9.53
CA PRO A 141 3.97 -13.85 -10.58
C PRO A 141 3.70 -15.32 -10.94
N GLY A 142 2.51 -15.57 -11.48
CA GLY A 142 2.02 -16.92 -11.75
C GLY A 142 3.04 -17.80 -12.48
N GLY A 143 3.33 -18.96 -11.90
CA GLY A 143 4.26 -19.95 -12.49
C GLY A 143 5.74 -19.73 -12.16
N VAL A 144 6.11 -18.67 -11.43
CA VAL A 144 7.49 -18.47 -10.93
C VAL A 144 7.65 -19.10 -9.54
N PRO A 145 8.57 -20.07 -9.37
CA PRO A 145 8.87 -20.63 -8.05
C PRO A 145 9.50 -19.58 -7.11
N LEU A 146 9.13 -19.61 -5.82
CA LEU A 146 9.72 -18.74 -4.78
C LEU A 146 11.25 -18.79 -4.77
N SER A 147 11.86 -19.96 -5.02
CA SER A 147 13.32 -20.12 -5.08
C SER A 147 14.01 -19.37 -6.22
N GLN A 148 13.25 -18.94 -7.23
CA GLN A 148 13.71 -18.16 -8.38
C GLN A 148 13.26 -16.70 -8.31
N TYR A 149 12.50 -16.34 -7.28
CA TYR A 149 11.93 -15.02 -7.08
C TYR A 149 12.69 -14.29 -5.96
N GLY A 150 13.81 -13.68 -6.36
CA GLY A 150 14.73 -13.00 -5.46
C GLY A 150 14.59 -11.48 -5.44
N PRO A 151 15.43 -10.79 -4.65
CA PRO A 151 15.42 -9.34 -4.55
C PRO A 151 15.45 -8.58 -5.89
N PRO A 152 16.24 -8.99 -6.92
CA PRO A 152 16.25 -8.29 -8.19
C PRO A 152 14.91 -8.32 -8.94
N GLN A 153 14.19 -9.45 -8.88
CA GLN A 153 12.87 -9.62 -9.48
C GLN A 153 11.82 -8.78 -8.76
N ARG A 154 11.78 -8.85 -7.42
CA ARG A 154 10.89 -8.02 -6.59
C ARG A 154 11.07 -6.54 -6.87
N ALA A 155 12.33 -6.08 -6.91
CA ALA A 155 12.65 -4.70 -7.20
C ALA A 155 12.24 -4.29 -8.63
N ALA A 156 12.33 -5.20 -9.61
CA ALA A 156 11.89 -4.95 -10.98
C ALA A 156 10.37 -4.78 -11.08
N GLU A 157 9.61 -5.57 -10.33
CA GLU A 157 8.15 -5.46 -10.22
C GLU A 157 7.74 -4.16 -9.56
N LEU A 158 8.34 -3.81 -8.41
CA LEU A 158 8.06 -2.53 -7.76
C LEU A 158 8.35 -1.35 -8.70
N ARG A 159 9.47 -1.37 -9.44
CA ARG A 159 9.78 -0.34 -10.45
C ARG A 159 8.74 -0.30 -11.57
N PHE A 160 8.23 -1.45 -11.99
CA PHE A 160 7.16 -1.52 -12.98
C PHE A 160 5.86 -0.91 -12.42
N ALA A 161 5.42 -1.33 -11.24
CA ALA A 161 4.21 -0.84 -10.59
C ALA A 161 4.23 0.69 -10.40
N ARG A 162 5.36 1.24 -9.93
CA ARG A 162 5.56 2.69 -9.77
C ARG A 162 5.41 3.45 -11.10
N ARG A 163 5.91 2.90 -12.22
CA ARG A 163 5.75 3.52 -13.56
C ARG A 163 4.32 3.46 -14.07
N GLN A 164 3.57 2.42 -13.70
CA GLN A 164 2.15 2.30 -14.06
C GLN A 164 1.23 3.14 -13.16
N GLY A 165 1.77 3.67 -12.05
CA GLY A 165 0.97 4.39 -11.05
C GLY A 165 0.13 3.45 -10.18
N PHE A 166 0.51 2.18 -10.08
CA PHE A 166 -0.19 1.13 -9.32
C PHE A 166 0.28 1.03 -7.87
N VAL A 167 0.91 2.08 -7.34
CA VAL A 167 1.43 2.09 -5.96
C VAL A 167 0.93 3.35 -5.27
N ALA A 168 0.14 3.17 -4.23
CA ALA A 168 -0.18 4.20 -3.24
C ALA A 168 0.78 4.06 -2.06
N ALA A 169 1.22 5.19 -1.49
CA ALA A 169 2.08 5.20 -0.31
C ALA A 169 1.68 6.31 0.67
N ALA A 170 1.83 6.02 1.96
CA ALA A 170 1.69 6.99 3.03
C ALA A 170 2.65 6.66 4.18
N THR A 171 3.06 7.68 4.93
CA THR A 171 3.63 7.47 6.26
C THR A 171 2.47 7.51 7.26
N VAL A 172 2.29 6.45 8.04
CA VAL A 172 1.18 6.31 9.00
C VAL A 172 1.72 6.17 10.43
N ALA A 173 0.89 6.49 11.43
CA ALA A 173 1.29 6.33 12.81
C ALA A 173 1.35 4.84 13.20
N TRP A 174 2.37 4.46 13.99
CA TRP A 174 2.49 3.12 14.56
C TRP A 174 1.91 3.09 15.99
N GLU A 175 1.00 2.15 16.24
CA GLU A 175 0.34 1.97 17.55
C GLU A 175 0.74 0.66 18.26
N GLY A 176 1.81 0.00 17.82
CA GLY A 176 2.36 -1.13 18.58
C GLY A 176 3.02 -0.67 19.87
N GLN A 177 2.93 -1.50 20.91
CA GLN A 177 3.62 -1.21 22.16
C GLN A 177 5.14 -1.12 21.94
N ARG A 178 5.77 -0.14 22.58
CA ARG A 178 7.23 0.01 22.68
C ARG A 178 7.83 -1.05 23.58
#